data_AF-A0A0N8GPP9-F1
#
_entry.id   AF-A0A0N8GPP9-F1
#
_cell.length_a   1.000
_cell.length_b   1.000
_cell.length_c   1.000
_cell.angle_alpha   90.00
_cell.angle_beta   90.00
_cell.angle_gamma   90.00
#
_symmetry.space_group_name_H-M   'P 1'
#
loop_
_entity.id
_entity.type
_entity.pdbx_description
1 polymer ?
#
loop_
_entity_poly.entity_id
_entity_poly.type
_entity_poly.pdbx_seq_one_letter_code
_entity_poly.pdbx_strand_id
1 'polypeptide(L)'
;MPSPYYDQGRRDAEEGTLNQLFYHTYHDYKRGYDEIVNGPPKPKPNFLYFLIPALLLVGLAGGWFLRDRGVLSTQPTPLVVMVTVTPVTASPTFPPFAIATPAPPTPTQLVLEIGGEAITLEQVRIRPDPSIQGEPIGALDPGEVITIVDGPRSGDDYTWWLIESAIGQGWVAEDFIQAR
;
A
#
# COMPACT_ATOMS: atom_id res chain seq x y z
N MET A 1 0.69 -9.24 -42.56
CA MET A 1 -0.25 -10.22 -43.13
C MET A 1 -0.94 -10.91 -41.95
N PRO A 2 -2.26 -11.10 -41.97
CA PRO A 2 -2.95 -11.85 -40.92
C PRO A 2 -2.42 -13.29 -40.85
N SER A 3 -2.47 -13.87 -39.66
CA SER A 3 -2.12 -15.28 -39.44
C SER A 3 -3.15 -16.20 -40.12
N PRO A 4 -2.77 -17.35 -40.68
CA PRO A 4 -3.73 -18.28 -41.29
C PRO A 4 -4.82 -18.74 -40.29
N TYR A 5 -4.51 -18.75 -38.99
CA TYR A 5 -5.46 -19.06 -37.93
C TYR A 5 -6.50 -17.95 -37.71
N TYR A 6 -6.14 -16.69 -37.95
CA TYR A 6 -7.07 -15.56 -37.90
C TYR A 6 -8.13 -15.67 -39.00
N ASP A 7 -7.71 -15.97 -40.22
CA ASP A 7 -8.64 -16.14 -41.35
C ASP A 7 -9.56 -17.36 -41.16
N GLN A 8 -9.04 -18.44 -40.57
CA GLN A 8 -9.86 -19.60 -40.20
C GLN A 8 -10.92 -19.23 -39.16
N GLY A 9 -10.55 -18.51 -38.09
CA GLY A 9 -11.50 -18.09 -37.05
C GLY A 9 -12.64 -17.21 -37.59
N ARG A 10 -12.35 -16.37 -38.58
CA ARG A 10 -13.38 -15.56 -39.27
C ARG A 10 -14.35 -16.41 -40.08
N ARG A 11 -13.85 -17.35 -40.89
CA ARG A 11 -14.69 -18.27 -41.67
C ARG A 11 -15.60 -19.11 -40.78
N ASP A 12 -15.02 -19.67 -39.73
CA ASP A 12 -15.74 -20.47 -38.72
C ASP A 12 -16.86 -19.64 -38.05
N ALA A 13 -16.60 -18.36 -37.74
CA ALA A 13 -17.62 -17.45 -37.20
C ALA A 13 -18.74 -17.11 -38.21
N GLU A 14 -18.40 -16.92 -39.49
CA GLU A 14 -19.40 -16.71 -40.56
C GLU A 14 -20.30 -17.95 -40.74
N GLU A 15 -19.75 -19.14 -40.50
CA GLU A 15 -20.48 -20.42 -40.53
C GLU A 15 -21.19 -20.74 -39.21
N GLY A 16 -20.96 -19.96 -38.15
CA GLY A 16 -21.50 -20.20 -36.81
C GLY A 16 -20.93 -21.45 -36.11
N THR A 17 -19.77 -21.93 -36.56
CA THR A 17 -19.10 -23.11 -36.01
C THR A 17 -17.93 -22.68 -35.13
N LEU A 18 -17.91 -23.10 -33.86
CA LEU A 18 -16.82 -22.77 -32.93
C LEU A 18 -15.89 -23.97 -32.73
N ASN A 19 -14.65 -23.86 -33.18
CA ASN A 19 -13.63 -24.86 -32.87
C ASN A 19 -13.01 -24.59 -31.49
N GLN A 20 -13.50 -25.29 -30.47
CA GLN A 20 -13.11 -25.07 -29.06
C GLN A 20 -11.60 -25.18 -28.83
N LEU A 21 -10.93 -26.15 -29.47
CA LEU A 21 -9.48 -26.32 -29.29
C LEU A 21 -8.72 -25.11 -29.83
N PHE A 22 -9.10 -24.64 -31.01
CA PHE A 22 -8.44 -23.50 -31.64
C PHE A 22 -8.75 -22.19 -30.92
N TYR A 23 -9.95 -22.05 -30.38
CA TYR A 23 -10.36 -20.90 -29.59
C TYR A 23 -9.49 -20.68 -28.33
N HIS A 24 -9.04 -21.76 -27.69
CA HIS A 24 -8.17 -21.67 -26.51
C HIS A 24 -6.68 -21.70 -26.84
N THR A 25 -6.25 -22.41 -27.89
CA THR A 25 -4.83 -22.57 -28.21
C THR A 25 -4.28 -21.42 -29.06
N TYR A 26 -5.07 -20.89 -30.00
CA TYR A 26 -4.59 -19.89 -30.96
C TYR A 26 -5.28 -18.54 -30.73
N HIS A 27 -4.55 -17.60 -30.14
CA HIS A 27 -5.03 -16.23 -29.88
C HIS A 27 -5.54 -15.52 -31.15
N ASP A 28 -4.91 -15.78 -32.30
CA ASP A 28 -5.30 -15.20 -33.58
C ASP A 28 -6.64 -15.74 -34.08
N TYR A 29 -6.91 -17.03 -33.86
CA TYR A 29 -8.21 -17.65 -34.17
C TYR A 29 -9.32 -17.01 -33.34
N LYS A 30 -9.09 -16.91 -32.02
CA LYS A 30 -10.02 -16.26 -31.10
C LYS A 30 -10.33 -14.82 -31.51
N ARG A 31 -9.29 -14.05 -31.88
CA ARG A 31 -9.45 -12.66 -32.35
C ARG A 31 -10.31 -12.57 -33.61
N GLY A 32 -10.03 -13.41 -34.62
CA GLY A 32 -10.79 -13.43 -35.86
C GLY A 32 -12.26 -13.82 -35.65
N TYR A 33 -12.51 -14.83 -34.81
CA TYR A 33 -13.86 -15.27 -34.46
C TYR A 33 -14.63 -14.19 -33.68
N ASP A 34 -14.01 -13.65 -32.63
CA ASP A 34 -14.61 -12.62 -31.78
C ASP A 34 -14.90 -11.32 -32.56
N GLU A 35 -14.09 -10.96 -33.56
CA GLU A 35 -14.31 -9.77 -34.39
C GLU A 35 -15.57 -9.86 -35.26
N ILE A 36 -15.91 -11.06 -35.77
CA ILE A 36 -17.15 -11.27 -36.54
C ILE A 36 -18.36 -11.27 -35.62
N VAL A 37 -18.25 -11.91 -34.46
CA VAL A 37 -19.37 -12.08 -33.52
C VAL A 37 -19.66 -10.81 -32.71
N ASN A 38 -18.60 -10.19 -32.16
CA ASN A 38 -18.71 -9.08 -31.20
C ASN A 38 -18.28 -7.72 -31.79
N GLY A 39 -17.75 -7.72 -33.02
CA GLY A 39 -17.13 -6.54 -33.62
C GLY A 39 -15.70 -6.29 -33.13
N PRO A 40 -14.95 -5.39 -33.79
CA PRO A 40 -13.59 -5.05 -33.40
C PRO A 40 -13.56 -4.37 -32.02
N PRO A 41 -12.52 -4.63 -31.19
CA PRO A 41 -12.40 -3.99 -29.89
C PRO A 41 -12.33 -2.47 -30.03
N LYS A 42 -13.16 -1.75 -29.27
CA LYS A 42 -13.12 -0.27 -29.24
C LYS A 42 -11.80 0.19 -28.61
N PRO A 43 -11.11 1.19 -29.18
CA PRO A 43 -9.92 1.75 -28.56
C PRO A 43 -10.30 2.36 -27.21
N LYS A 44 -9.67 1.90 -26.12
CA LYS A 44 -9.88 2.49 -24.81
C LYS A 44 -9.26 3.90 -24.81
N PRO A 45 -10.01 4.95 -24.44
CA PRO A 45 -9.42 6.27 -24.31
C PRO A 45 -8.39 6.25 -23.17
N ASN A 46 -7.14 6.59 -23.47
CA ASN A 46 -6.09 6.70 -22.46
C ASN A 46 -6.37 7.93 -21.58
N PHE A 47 -6.90 7.69 -20.39
CA PHE A 47 -7.24 8.70 -19.38
C PHE A 47 -6.07 9.61 -18.99
N LEU A 48 -4.82 9.16 -19.20
CA LEU A 48 -3.58 9.90 -18.92
C LEU A 48 -3.50 11.27 -19.63
N TYR A 49 -4.18 11.45 -20.78
CA TYR A 49 -4.20 12.73 -21.49
C TYR A 49 -5.01 13.83 -20.78
N PHE A 50 -5.85 13.51 -19.79
CA PHE A 50 -6.64 14.49 -19.04
C PHE A 50 -5.99 14.93 -17.71
N LEU A 51 -5.02 14.19 -17.18
CA LEU A 51 -4.37 14.48 -15.90
C LEU A 51 -3.38 15.66 -15.97
N ILE A 52 -2.61 15.76 -17.06
CA ILE A 52 -1.57 16.78 -17.25
C ILE A 52 -2.15 18.22 -17.27
N PRO A 53 -3.21 18.55 -18.04
CA PRO A 53 -3.76 19.90 -18.03
C PRO A 53 -4.45 20.27 -16.72
N ALA A 54 -5.06 19.30 -16.02
CA ALA A 54 -5.70 19.53 -14.72
C ALA A 54 -4.67 19.87 -13.63
N LEU A 55 -3.52 19.19 -13.62
CA LEU A 55 -2.46 19.44 -12.64
C LEU A 55 -1.77 20.80 -12.84
N LEU A 56 -1.63 21.25 -14.10
CA LEU A 56 -1.14 22.58 -14.46
C LEU A 56 -2.07 23.70 -13.96
N LEU A 57 -3.39 23.52 -14.05
CA LEU A 57 -4.37 24.51 -13.56
C LEU A 57 -4.37 24.63 -12.03
N VAL A 58 -4.22 23.52 -11.30
CA VAL A 58 -4.16 23.52 -9.82
C VAL A 58 -2.88 24.17 -9.32
N GLY A 59 -1.73 23.92 -9.96
CA GLY A 59 -0.45 24.54 -9.61
C GLY A 59 -0.46 26.07 -9.75
N LEU A 60 -1.11 26.60 -10.80
CA LEU A 60 -1.24 28.04 -11.02
C LEU A 60 -2.17 28.72 -10.00
N ALA A 61 -3.25 28.05 -9.57
CA ALA A 61 -4.14 28.57 -8.54
C ALA A 61 -3.53 28.52 -7.12
N GLY A 62 -2.81 27.44 -6.79
CA GLY A 62 -2.14 27.29 -5.49
C GLY A 62 -0.98 28.27 -5.26
N GLY A 63 -0.24 28.61 -6.32
CA GLY A 63 0.86 29.58 -6.26
C GLY A 63 0.42 31.02 -5.95
N TRP A 64 -0.81 31.39 -6.35
CA TRP A 64 -1.37 32.70 -6.03
C TRP A 64 -1.83 32.78 -4.56
N PHE A 65 -2.43 31.71 -4.05
CA PHE A 65 -2.99 31.67 -2.69
C PHE A 65 -1.93 31.71 -1.57
N LEU A 66 -0.70 31.26 -1.82
CA LEU A 66 0.40 31.31 -0.83
C LEU A 66 1.16 32.64 -0.81
N ARG A 67 0.92 33.55 -1.77
CA ARG A 67 1.59 34.86 -1.82
C ARG A 67 0.99 35.90 -0.85
N ASP A 68 -0.25 35.70 -0.41
CA ASP A 68 -0.99 36.68 0.42
C ASP A 68 -0.78 36.51 1.95
N ARG A 69 -0.05 35.50 2.41
CA ARG A 69 0.23 35.33 3.85
C ARG A 69 1.57 35.95 4.24
N GLY A 70 1.55 37.25 4.50
CA GLY A 70 2.68 38.03 5.02
C GLY A 70 3.15 37.60 6.42
N VAL A 71 4.01 36.58 6.48
CA VAL A 71 4.72 36.16 7.70
C VAL A 71 6.12 36.79 7.77
N LEU A 72 6.19 38.09 8.04
CA LEU A 72 7.44 38.76 8.43
C LEU A 72 7.17 39.75 9.58
N SER A 73 6.98 39.22 10.78
CA SER A 73 7.13 39.99 12.02
C SER A 73 8.09 39.24 12.93
N THR A 74 9.39 39.53 12.79
CA THR A 74 10.40 39.17 13.79
C THR A 74 10.32 40.17 14.93
N GLN A 75 9.58 39.85 15.99
CA GLN A 75 9.61 40.60 17.24
C GLN A 75 10.76 40.05 18.10
N PRO A 76 11.79 40.85 18.46
CA PRO A 76 12.80 40.42 19.42
C PRO A 76 12.18 40.36 20.84
N THR A 77 12.11 39.16 21.42
CA THR A 77 11.70 38.95 22.82
C THR A 77 12.84 39.40 23.75
N PRO A 78 12.59 40.26 24.75
CA PRO A 78 13.61 40.58 25.74
C PRO A 78 13.96 39.35 26.59
N LEU A 79 15.26 39.14 26.84
CA LEU A 79 15.80 38.11 27.74
C LEU A 79 15.41 38.44 29.20
N VAL A 80 14.55 37.63 29.80
CA VAL A 80 14.30 37.64 31.25
C VAL A 80 15.19 36.60 31.91
N VAL A 81 16.18 37.05 32.68
CA VAL A 81 17.01 36.19 33.55
C VAL A 81 16.17 35.81 34.76
N MET A 82 15.73 34.55 34.82
CA MET A 82 15.05 33.98 35.99
C MET A 82 16.10 33.33 36.90
N VAL A 83 16.33 33.89 38.09
CA VAL A 83 17.17 33.25 39.11
C VAL A 83 16.44 32.02 39.62
N THR A 84 17.04 30.84 39.42
CA THR A 84 16.55 29.56 39.94
C THR A 84 16.80 29.48 41.44
N VAL A 85 15.73 29.48 42.24
CA VAL A 85 15.79 28.93 43.60
C VAL A 85 15.26 27.50 43.55
N THR A 86 16.11 26.52 43.82
CA THR A 86 15.71 25.13 44.00
C THR A 86 15.00 24.97 45.35
N PRO A 87 13.70 24.62 45.41
CA PRO A 87 13.11 24.17 46.66
C PRO A 87 13.67 22.80 47.02
N VAL A 88 14.10 22.63 48.27
CA VAL A 88 14.49 21.32 48.80
C VAL A 88 13.25 20.43 48.87
N THR A 89 13.20 19.41 48.02
CA THR A 89 12.15 18.39 47.98
C THR A 89 12.25 17.52 49.23
N ALA A 90 11.17 17.43 50.01
CA ALA A 90 11.06 16.49 51.10
C ALA A 90 11.26 15.06 50.60
N SER A 91 12.10 14.29 51.31
CA SER A 91 12.37 12.88 51.01
C SER A 91 11.10 12.03 51.16
N PRO A 92 10.71 11.19 50.18
CA PRO A 92 9.61 10.28 50.35
C PRO A 92 9.95 9.19 51.37
N THR A 93 9.11 9.03 52.39
CA THR A 93 9.14 7.86 53.28
C THR A 93 8.70 6.64 52.47
N PHE A 94 9.63 5.72 52.19
CA PHE A 94 9.33 4.47 51.49
C PHE A 94 8.42 3.57 52.35
N PRO A 95 7.26 3.10 51.86
CA PRO A 95 6.51 2.02 52.48
C PRO A 95 7.30 0.69 52.39
N PRO A 96 7.00 -0.32 53.23
CA PRO A 96 7.70 -1.60 53.21
C PRO A 96 7.57 -2.26 51.84
N PHE A 97 8.69 -2.80 51.34
CA PHE A 97 8.80 -3.48 50.06
C PHE A 97 7.79 -4.62 49.95
N ALA A 98 6.82 -4.48 49.05
CA ALA A 98 6.11 -5.63 48.52
C ALA A 98 7.07 -6.36 47.56
N ILE A 99 7.44 -7.60 47.91
CA ILE A 99 8.12 -8.49 46.97
C ILE A 99 7.11 -8.77 45.85
N ALA A 100 7.32 -8.19 44.67
CA ALA A 100 6.54 -8.54 43.50
C ALA A 100 6.81 -10.01 43.18
N THR A 101 5.81 -10.86 43.39
CA THR A 101 5.78 -12.22 42.86
C THR A 101 6.07 -12.13 41.35
N PRO A 102 7.05 -12.89 40.80
CA PRO A 102 7.27 -12.88 39.36
C PRO A 102 5.96 -13.24 38.66
N ALA A 103 5.50 -12.35 37.77
CA ALA A 103 4.34 -12.62 36.94
C ALA A 103 4.59 -13.95 36.20
N PRO A 104 3.56 -14.81 36.04
CA PRO A 104 3.66 -16.00 35.21
C PRO A 104 4.25 -15.60 33.85
N PRO A 105 5.11 -16.42 33.21
CA PRO A 105 5.56 -16.12 31.86
C PRO A 105 4.32 -15.94 31.00
N THR A 106 4.11 -14.72 30.49
CA THR A 106 3.11 -14.45 29.47
C THR A 106 3.32 -15.50 28.39
N PRO A 107 2.26 -16.25 27.99
CA PRO A 107 2.41 -17.21 26.91
C PRO A 107 3.08 -16.49 25.76
N THR A 108 4.18 -17.05 25.24
CA THR A 108 4.83 -16.57 24.03
C THR A 108 3.82 -16.70 22.90
N GLN A 109 2.94 -15.72 22.77
CA GLN A 109 2.17 -15.50 21.58
C GLN A 109 3.21 -15.28 20.48
N LEU A 110 3.03 -15.97 19.36
CA LEU A 110 3.86 -15.79 18.18
C LEU A 110 3.56 -14.38 17.64
N VAL A 111 4.20 -13.39 18.26
CA VAL A 111 4.03 -11.98 17.98
C VAL A 111 4.93 -11.64 16.79
N LEU A 112 4.44 -10.81 15.90
CA LEU A 112 5.25 -10.24 14.83
C LEU A 112 6.36 -9.39 15.44
N GLU A 113 7.61 -9.76 15.16
CA GLU A 113 8.78 -9.04 15.66
C GLU A 113 9.55 -8.41 14.51
N ILE A 114 10.12 -7.23 14.76
CA ILE A 114 11.02 -6.57 13.81
C ILE A 114 12.25 -7.46 13.61
N GLY A 115 12.57 -7.77 12.36
CA GLY A 115 13.62 -8.71 11.96
C GLY A 115 13.16 -10.18 11.92
N GLY A 116 11.90 -10.47 12.27
CA GLY A 116 11.31 -11.79 12.16
C GLY A 116 10.77 -12.11 10.76
N GLU A 117 10.49 -13.39 10.52
CA GLU A 117 9.76 -13.84 9.33
C GLU A 117 8.26 -13.91 9.61
N ALA A 118 7.47 -13.51 8.62
CA ALA A 118 6.03 -13.72 8.60
C ALA A 118 5.60 -14.44 7.33
N ILE A 119 4.45 -15.09 7.40
CA ILE A 119 3.79 -15.71 6.26
C ILE A 119 2.47 -15.00 5.96
N THR A 120 2.16 -14.79 4.70
CA THR A 120 0.88 -14.24 4.26
C THR A 120 -0.22 -15.29 4.37
N LEU A 121 -1.34 -14.96 5.01
CA LEU A 121 -2.47 -15.88 5.17
C LEU A 121 -3.41 -15.86 3.96
N GLU A 122 -3.55 -14.68 3.35
CA GLU A 122 -4.38 -14.41 2.18
C GLU A 122 -3.61 -13.53 1.19
N GLN A 123 -4.21 -13.22 0.04
CA GLN A 123 -3.63 -12.26 -0.89
C GLN A 123 -3.62 -10.86 -0.25
N VAL A 124 -2.45 -10.37 0.13
CA VAL A 124 -2.29 -9.07 0.79
C VAL A 124 -1.67 -8.05 -0.15
N ARG A 125 -2.14 -6.81 -0.08
CA ARG A 125 -1.64 -5.70 -0.90
C ARG A 125 -0.52 -4.99 -0.15
N ILE A 126 0.62 -4.82 -0.81
CA ILE A 126 1.73 -4.01 -0.32
C ILE A 126 1.45 -2.54 -0.65
N ARG A 127 1.56 -1.67 0.34
CA ARG A 127 1.31 -0.23 0.19
C ARG A 127 2.56 0.60 0.50
N PRO A 128 2.69 1.81 -0.07
CA PRO A 128 3.84 2.67 0.20
C PRO A 128 3.80 3.29 1.61
N ASP A 129 2.60 3.41 2.18
CA ASP A 129 2.33 4.03 3.49
C ASP A 129 1.41 3.12 4.32
N PRO A 130 1.43 3.22 5.67
CA PRO A 130 0.53 2.50 6.57
C PRO A 130 -0.89 3.11 6.54
N SER A 131 -1.51 3.10 5.36
CA SER A 131 -2.83 3.67 5.12
C SER A 131 -3.56 2.94 3.99
N ILE A 132 -4.89 2.84 4.12
CA ILE A 132 -5.76 2.29 3.06
C ILE A 132 -5.97 3.26 1.89
N GLN A 133 -5.63 4.54 2.06
CA GLN A 133 -5.90 5.61 1.10
C GLN A 133 -4.91 5.64 -0.08
N GLY A 134 -3.72 5.06 0.07
CA GLY A 134 -2.69 5.03 -0.96
C GLY A 134 -2.85 3.85 -1.95
N GLU A 135 -2.49 4.04 -3.22
CA GLU A 135 -2.50 2.96 -4.21
C GLU A 135 -1.46 1.87 -3.83
N PRO A 136 -1.82 0.58 -3.85
CA PRO A 136 -0.87 -0.50 -3.63
C PRO A 136 0.27 -0.51 -4.66
N ILE A 137 1.48 -0.74 -4.20
CA ILE A 137 2.66 -0.95 -5.06
C ILE A 137 2.77 -2.39 -5.57
N GLY A 138 2.06 -3.33 -4.94
CA GLY A 138 2.05 -4.74 -5.32
C GLY A 138 1.08 -5.57 -4.50
N ALA A 139 1.07 -6.87 -4.74
CA ALA A 139 0.34 -7.84 -3.93
C ALA A 139 1.21 -9.08 -3.73
N LEU A 140 1.09 -9.70 -2.55
CA LEU A 140 1.71 -10.97 -2.20
C LEU A 140 0.62 -12.03 -2.20
N ASP A 141 0.95 -13.21 -2.73
CA ASP A 141 0.07 -14.36 -2.73
C ASP A 141 0.09 -15.04 -1.35
N PRO A 142 -0.95 -15.82 -0.99
CA PRO A 142 -0.97 -16.56 0.27
C PRO A 142 0.16 -17.58 0.35
N GLY A 143 0.77 -17.70 1.53
CA GLY A 143 1.87 -18.62 1.80
C GLY A 143 3.26 -18.06 1.50
N GLU A 144 3.36 -16.79 1.10
CA GLU A 144 4.62 -16.12 0.83
C GLU A 144 5.32 -15.74 2.15
N VAL A 145 6.63 -16.03 2.22
CA VAL A 145 7.46 -15.72 3.38
C VAL A 145 8.08 -14.34 3.18
N ILE A 146 7.87 -13.46 4.13
CA ILE A 146 8.33 -12.07 4.12
C ILE A 146 9.11 -11.76 5.39
N THR A 147 10.04 -10.80 5.30
CA THR A 147 10.78 -10.32 6.48
C THR A 147 10.14 -9.05 7.00
N ILE A 148 9.94 -8.94 8.30
CA ILE A 148 9.45 -7.73 8.95
C ILE A 148 10.63 -6.78 9.19
N VAL A 149 10.54 -5.55 8.70
CA VAL A 149 11.62 -4.55 8.77
C VAL A 149 11.31 -3.42 9.74
N ASP A 150 10.04 -3.03 9.89
CA ASP A 150 9.60 -1.97 10.81
C ASP A 150 8.11 -2.17 11.16
N GLY A 151 7.62 -1.43 12.16
CA GLY A 151 6.27 -1.56 12.71
C GLY A 151 6.27 -1.93 14.20
N PRO A 152 5.10 -2.03 14.86
CA PRO A 152 3.76 -1.77 14.36
C PRO A 152 3.47 -0.26 14.25
N ARG A 153 2.75 0.15 13.20
CA ARG A 153 2.17 1.49 13.08
C ARG A 153 0.66 1.42 12.96
N SER A 154 -0.06 2.14 13.80
CA SER A 154 -1.52 2.23 13.71
C SER A 154 -1.93 3.25 12.64
N GLY A 155 -2.84 2.86 11.76
CA GLY A 155 -3.38 3.73 10.71
C GLY A 155 -4.66 3.16 10.11
N ASP A 156 -5.67 4.01 9.90
CA ASP A 156 -6.98 3.62 9.32
C ASP A 156 -7.62 2.40 10.01
N ASP A 157 -7.57 2.33 11.34
CA ASP A 157 -8.06 1.21 12.18
C ASP A 157 -7.36 -0.14 11.97
N TYR A 158 -6.23 -0.16 11.24
CA TYR A 158 -5.36 -1.32 11.07
C TYR A 158 -4.01 -1.13 11.75
N THR A 159 -3.39 -2.25 12.15
CA THR A 159 -1.97 -2.29 12.51
C THR A 159 -1.16 -2.62 11.26
N TRP A 160 -0.18 -1.78 10.94
CA TRP A 160 0.66 -1.93 9.75
C TRP A 160 2.08 -2.33 10.13
N TRP A 161 2.62 -3.24 9.34
CA TRP A 161 3.99 -3.73 9.42
C TRP A 161 4.69 -3.44 8.09
N LEU A 162 5.89 -2.86 8.17
CA LEU A 162 6.75 -2.71 7.02
C LEU A 162 7.45 -4.04 6.80
N ILE A 163 7.32 -4.59 5.60
CA ILE A 163 7.92 -5.84 5.21
C ILE A 163 8.86 -5.64 4.04
N GLU A 164 9.80 -6.56 3.88
CA GLU A 164 10.66 -6.70 2.72
C GLU A 164 10.32 -8.02 2.02
N SER A 165 9.95 -7.92 0.74
CA SER A 165 9.63 -9.05 -0.13
C SER A 165 10.39 -8.94 -1.45
N ALA A 166 10.19 -9.91 -2.34
CA ALA A 166 10.77 -9.89 -3.69
C ALA A 166 10.33 -8.68 -4.54
N ILE A 167 9.20 -8.06 -4.19
CA ILE A 167 8.62 -6.90 -4.89
C ILE A 167 9.25 -5.59 -4.37
N GLY A 168 9.88 -5.63 -3.19
CA GLY A 168 10.49 -4.49 -2.51
C GLY A 168 9.97 -4.31 -1.08
N GLN A 169 10.26 -3.14 -0.50
CA GLN A 169 9.79 -2.79 0.83
C GLN A 169 8.42 -2.08 0.77
N GLY A 170 7.51 -2.44 1.68
CA GLY A 170 6.24 -1.74 1.83
C GLY A 170 5.40 -2.24 2.99
N TRP A 171 4.28 -1.56 3.24
CA TRP A 171 3.41 -1.77 4.39
C TRP A 171 2.30 -2.76 4.08
N VAL A 172 2.08 -3.67 5.01
CA VAL A 172 1.00 -4.67 5.00
C VAL A 172 0.27 -4.64 6.34
N ALA A 173 -1.03 -4.95 6.33
CA ALA A 173 -1.82 -4.98 7.57
C ALA A 173 -1.63 -6.32 8.30
N GLU A 174 -1.49 -6.24 9.63
CA GLU A 174 -1.25 -7.37 10.55
C GLU A 174 -2.26 -8.50 10.37
N ASP A 175 -3.54 -8.17 10.16
CA ASP A 175 -4.63 -9.13 10.01
C ASP A 175 -4.41 -10.17 8.89
N PHE A 176 -3.56 -9.85 7.90
CA PHE A 176 -3.30 -10.71 6.75
C PHE A 176 -1.96 -11.46 6.82
N ILE A 177 -1.19 -11.28 7.90
CA ILE A 177 0.13 -11.87 8.06
C ILE A 177 0.27 -12.53 9.43
N GLN A 178 1.04 -13.60 9.49
CA GLN A 178 1.27 -14.35 10.73
C GLN A 178 2.77 -14.54 10.94
N ALA A 179 3.27 -14.29 12.15
CA ALA A 179 4.65 -14.61 12.49
C ALA A 179 4.90 -16.12 12.32
N ARG A 180 6.09 -16.48 11.83
CA ARG A 180 6.47 -17.85 11.49
C ARG A 180 7.39 -18.47 12.53
#